data_AF-A0A820NLR7-F1
#
_entry.id   AF-A0A820NLR7-F1
#
_cell.length_a   1.000
_cell.length_b   1.000
_cell.length_c   1.000
_cell.angle_alpha   90.00
_cell.angle_beta   90.00
_cell.angle_gamma   90.00
#
_symmetry.space_group_name_H-M   'P 1'
#
loop_
_entity.id
_entity.type
_entity.pdbx_description
1 polymer ?
#
loop_
_entity_poly.entity_id
_entity_poly.type
_entity_poly.pdbx_seq_one_letter_code
_entity_poly.pdbx_strand_id
1 'polypeptide(L)'
;FLFSKSLLNFRYSLVCKFYDYFKYSIILLSCWTIVGLTIDRCVLVCNPWSKKYPKLSRRLCNSKCAKRIILILILMSLIVNIPHLIYKEWHCRAPGFQNSAAYNQKYDSDHTKNSSSKKTCSCRISPDISQRTKEVFLFWHNYIFHLLCYTILPAVMLIASNAG
;
A
#
# COMPACT_ATOMS: atom_id res chain seq x y z
N PHE A 1 20.37 24.61 16.68
CA PHE A 1 19.52 24.78 15.47
C PHE A 1 19.49 23.56 14.55
N LEU A 2 20.62 22.87 14.29
CA LEU A 2 20.67 21.64 13.46
C LEU A 2 19.84 20.46 14.02
N PHE A 3 19.85 20.28 15.34
CA PHE A 3 19.10 19.20 16.02
C PHE A 3 17.57 19.34 15.88
N SER A 4 17.07 20.59 15.91
CA SER A 4 15.64 20.91 15.74
C SER A 4 15.16 20.62 14.32
N LYS A 5 15.96 20.96 13.29
CA LYS A 5 15.66 20.61 11.88
C LYS A 5 15.62 19.11 11.64
N SER A 6 16.52 18.35 12.28
CA SER A 6 16.54 16.88 12.19
C SER A 6 15.28 16.25 12.81
N LEU A 7 14.87 16.71 14.00
CA LEU A 7 13.66 16.23 14.67
C LEU A 7 12.36 16.57 13.94
N LEU A 8 12.25 17.77 13.37
CA LEU A 8 11.10 18.15 12.54
C LEU A 8 11.03 17.27 11.28
N ASN A 9 12.14 17.08 10.57
CA ASN A 9 12.18 16.19 9.40
C ASN A 9 11.85 14.73 9.76
N PHE A 10 12.30 14.26 10.93
CA PHE A 10 11.99 12.91 11.42
C PHE A 10 10.50 12.72 11.70
N ARG A 11 9.85 13.70 12.34
CA ARG A 11 8.41 13.67 12.60
C ARG A 11 7.59 13.66 11.30
N TYR A 12 7.94 14.50 10.33
CA TYR A 12 7.24 14.50 9.04
C TYR A 12 7.48 13.21 8.22
N SER A 13 8.68 12.63 8.33
CA SER A 13 8.99 11.32 7.71
C SER A 13 8.17 10.18 8.33
N LEU A 14 8.06 10.13 9.66
CA LEU A 14 7.21 9.15 10.33
C LEU A 14 5.74 9.32 9.97
N VAL A 15 5.22 10.55 10.03
CA VAL A 15 3.81 10.82 9.69
C VAL A 15 3.51 10.40 8.26
N CYS A 16 4.39 10.66 7.30
CA CYS A 16 4.17 10.16 5.95
C CYS A 16 4.18 8.63 5.89
N LYS A 17 5.21 7.98 6.44
CA LYS A 17 5.35 6.52 6.42
C LYS A 17 4.08 5.86 6.95
N PHE A 18 3.59 6.32 8.10
CA PHE A 18 2.38 5.79 8.70
C PHE A 18 1.12 6.15 7.92
N TYR A 19 0.98 7.38 7.43
CA TYR A 19 -0.21 7.80 6.69
C TYR A 19 -0.44 6.92 5.46
N ASP A 20 0.59 6.75 4.62
CA ASP A 20 0.47 5.93 3.43
C ASP A 20 0.31 4.45 3.76
N TYR A 21 1.04 3.95 4.77
CA TYR A 21 0.90 2.58 5.23
C TYR A 21 -0.53 2.26 5.66
N PHE A 22 -1.13 3.09 6.52
CA PHE A 22 -2.51 2.90 6.97
C PHE A 22 -3.51 3.07 5.83
N LYS A 23 -3.30 4.06 4.95
CA LYS A 23 -4.15 4.26 3.77
C LYS A 23 -4.21 2.99 2.92
N TYR A 24 -3.07 2.42 2.52
CA TYR A 24 -3.06 1.21 1.69
C TYR A 24 -3.55 -0.04 2.44
N SER A 25 -3.27 -0.14 3.75
CA SER A 25 -3.77 -1.24 4.59
C SER A 25 -5.29 -1.24 4.71
N ILE A 26 -5.89 -0.07 4.93
CA ILE A 26 -7.35 0.09 5.02
C ILE A 26 -8.00 -0.23 3.68
N ILE A 27 -7.48 0.29 2.56
CA ILE A 27 -8.03 0.01 1.23
C ILE A 27 -7.99 -1.50 0.95
N LEU A 28 -6.88 -2.18 1.26
CA LEU A 28 -6.75 -3.62 1.07
C LEU A 28 -7.75 -4.38 1.94
N LEU A 29 -7.84 -4.02 3.21
CA LEU A 29 -8.77 -4.63 4.15
C LEU A 29 -10.21 -4.47 3.67
N SER A 30 -10.62 -3.26 3.25
CA SER A 30 -11.96 -3.01 2.71
C SER A 30 -12.25 -3.84 1.47
N CYS A 31 -11.31 -3.92 0.53
CA CYS A 31 -11.45 -4.70 -0.69
C CYS A 31 -11.67 -6.19 -0.39
N TRP A 32 -10.81 -6.78 0.44
CA TRP A 32 -10.92 -8.18 0.82
C TRP A 32 -12.10 -8.49 1.74
N THR A 33 -12.53 -7.53 2.55
CA THR A 33 -13.76 -7.68 3.35
C THR A 33 -14.98 -7.80 2.44
N ILE A 34 -15.06 -7.00 1.37
CA ILE A 34 -16.14 -7.08 0.38
C ILE A 34 -16.13 -8.46 -0.30
N VAL A 35 -14.97 -8.93 -0.75
CA VAL A 35 -14.81 -10.27 -1.33
C VAL A 35 -15.24 -11.36 -0.35
N GLY A 36 -14.85 -11.25 0.93
CA GLY A 36 -15.26 -12.18 1.97
C GLY A 36 -16.78 -12.23 2.16
N LEU A 37 -17.45 -11.08 2.15
CA LEU A 37 -18.90 -10.98 2.26
C LEU A 37 -19.62 -11.56 1.04
N THR A 38 -19.08 -11.37 -0.17
CA THR A 38 -19.68 -11.96 -1.38
C THR A 38 -19.53 -13.47 -1.41
N ILE A 39 -18.40 -14.00 -0.95
CA ILE A 39 -18.22 -15.45 -0.80
C ILE A 39 -19.17 -16.01 0.26
N ASP A 40 -19.33 -15.34 1.40
CA ASP A 40 -20.25 -15.78 2.45
C ASP A 40 -21.70 -15.88 1.92
N ARG A 41 -22.14 -14.86 1.17
CA ARG A 41 -23.45 -14.89 0.48
C ARG A 41 -23.54 -16.00 -0.57
N CYS A 42 -22.52 -16.17 -1.41
CA CYS A 42 -22.49 -17.23 -2.42
C CYS A 42 -22.58 -18.63 -1.78
N VAL A 43 -21.85 -18.87 -0.68
CA VAL A 43 -21.90 -20.13 0.06
C VAL A 43 -23.28 -20.38 0.67
N LEU A 44 -23.94 -19.34 1.16
CA LEU A 44 -25.30 -19.43 1.72
C LEU A 44 -26.36 -19.71 0.64
N VAL A 45 -26.28 -19.04 -0.51
CA VAL A 45 -27.29 -19.14 -1.59
C VAL A 45 -27.06 -20.38 -2.46
N CYS A 46 -25.85 -20.55 -2.99
CA CYS A 46 -25.54 -21.65 -3.91
C CYS A 46 -25.36 -22.98 -3.17
N ASN A 47 -25.11 -22.95 -1.85
CA ASN A 47 -24.85 -24.10 -0.99
C ASN A 47 -24.04 -25.22 -1.70
N PRO A 48 -22.87 -24.89 -2.27
CA PRO A 48 -22.19 -25.73 -3.25
C PRO A 48 -21.77 -27.09 -2.67
N TRP A 49 -21.65 -27.17 -1.35
CA TRP A 49 -21.22 -28.37 -0.64
C TRP A 49 -22.35 -29.16 0.02
N SER A 50 -23.62 -28.80 -0.22
CA SER A 50 -24.77 -29.51 0.36
C SER A 50 -24.75 -31.03 0.13
N LYS A 51 -24.34 -31.47 -1.07
CA LYS A 51 -24.28 -32.89 -1.45
C LYS A 51 -23.08 -33.64 -0.85
N LYS A 52 -21.94 -32.97 -0.61
CA LYS A 52 -20.68 -33.63 -0.18
C LYS A 52 -20.36 -33.43 1.30
N TYR A 53 -20.70 -32.28 1.86
CA TYR A 53 -20.44 -31.92 3.26
C TYR A 53 -21.58 -31.05 3.85
N PRO A 54 -22.72 -31.66 4.25
CA PRO A 54 -23.92 -30.92 4.68
C PRO A 54 -23.72 -30.10 5.98
N LYS A 55 -22.66 -30.35 6.75
CA LYS A 55 -22.33 -29.61 7.98
C LYS A 55 -21.28 -28.51 7.76
N LEU A 56 -20.68 -28.38 6.57
CA LEU A 56 -19.58 -27.44 6.32
C LEU A 56 -20.06 -26.00 6.21
N SER A 57 -21.17 -25.75 5.51
CA SER A 57 -21.77 -24.41 5.38
C SER A 57 -22.14 -23.83 6.75
N ARG A 58 -22.80 -24.62 7.61
CA ARG A 58 -23.09 -24.22 9.00
C ARG A 58 -21.85 -23.94 9.86
N ARG A 59 -20.72 -24.59 9.58
CA ARG A 59 -19.46 -24.36 10.32
C ARG A 59 -18.74 -23.10 9.83
N LEU A 60 -18.79 -22.82 8.53
CA LEU A 60 -18.21 -21.61 7.94
C LEU A 60 -18.95 -20.35 8.38
N CYS A 61 -20.28 -20.38 8.45
CA CYS A 61 -21.10 -19.26 8.93
C CYS A 61 -21.12 -19.11 10.46
N ASN A 62 -20.22 -19.77 11.19
CA ASN A 62 -20.08 -19.59 12.63
C ASN A 62 -19.39 -18.25 12.94
N SER A 63 -19.98 -17.45 13.83
CA SER A 63 -19.40 -16.18 14.30
C SER A 63 -17.95 -16.32 14.78
N LYS A 64 -17.57 -17.46 15.38
CA LYS A 64 -16.18 -17.73 15.78
C LYS A 64 -15.22 -17.87 14.59
N CYS A 65 -15.66 -18.48 13.49
CA CYS A 65 -14.86 -18.56 12.26
C CYS A 65 -14.77 -17.20 11.58
N ALA A 66 -15.88 -16.46 11.48
CA ALA A 66 -15.89 -15.12 10.89
C ALA A 66 -14.90 -14.18 11.61
N LYS A 67 -14.89 -14.18 12.95
CA LYS A 67 -13.92 -13.41 13.75
C LYS A 67 -12.47 -13.80 13.45
N ARG A 68 -12.17 -15.09 13.30
CA ARG A 68 -10.82 -15.57 12.95
C ARG A 68 -10.42 -15.13 11.54
N ILE A 69 -11.32 -15.21 10.58
CA ILE A 69 -11.06 -14.79 9.20
C ILE A 69 -10.76 -13.30 9.15
N ILE A 70 -11.58 -12.47 9.80
CA ILE A 70 -11.34 -11.01 9.87
C ILE A 70 -9.99 -10.70 10.52
N LEU A 71 -9.64 -11.38 11.62
CA LEU A 71 -8.35 -11.19 12.28
C LEU A 71 -7.19 -11.54 11.34
N ILE A 72 -7.28 -12.66 10.61
CA ILE A 72 -6.27 -13.08 9.63
C ILE A 72 -6.17 -12.03 8.51
N LEU A 73 -7.28 -11.52 8.00
CA LEU A 73 -7.29 -10.49 6.96
C LEU A 73 -6.60 -9.20 7.43
N ILE A 74 -6.83 -8.78 8.68
CA ILE A 74 -6.16 -7.62 9.28
C ILE A 74 -4.65 -7.88 9.40
N LEU A 75 -4.23 -9.05 9.90
CA LEU A 75 -2.81 -9.36 10.02
C LEU A 75 -2.11 -9.40 8.67
N MET A 76 -2.72 -10.04 7.68
CA MET A 76 -2.18 -10.12 6.32
C MET A 76 -2.10 -8.75 5.66
N SER A 77 -3.11 -7.89 5.83
CA SER A 77 -3.10 -6.55 5.24
C SER A 77 -2.00 -5.66 5.83
N LEU A 78 -1.72 -5.80 7.12
CA LEU A 78 -0.61 -5.11 7.77
C LEU A 78 0.74 -5.62 7.26
N ILE A 79 0.95 -6.94 7.25
CA ILE A 79 2.22 -7.56 6.83
C ILE A 79 2.57 -7.19 5.39
N VAL A 80 1.60 -7.30 4.50
CA VAL A 80 1.77 -6.99 3.08
C VAL A 80 2.23 -5.55 2.84
N ASN A 81 1.73 -4.60 3.65
CA ASN A 81 2.02 -3.18 3.47
C ASN A 81 3.30 -2.70 4.17
N ILE A 82 3.98 -3.57 4.93
CA ILE A 82 5.27 -3.26 5.61
C ILE A 82 6.27 -2.55 4.67
N PRO A 83 6.41 -2.91 3.39
CA PRO A 83 7.37 -2.23 2.54
C PRO A 83 7.12 -0.72 2.36
N HIS A 84 5.88 -0.23 2.48
CA HIS A 84 5.60 1.21 2.47
C HIS A 84 6.21 1.95 3.67
N LEU A 85 6.36 1.28 4.83
CA LEU A 85 7.03 1.83 6.02
C LEU A 85 8.55 1.93 5.82
N ILE A 86 9.14 0.96 5.13
CA ILE A 86 10.60 0.85 4.98
C ILE A 86 11.12 1.85 3.96
N TYR A 87 10.47 1.96 2.80
CA TYR A 87 11.07 2.62 1.64
C TYR A 87 10.65 4.08 1.41
N LYS A 88 9.66 4.60 2.14
CA LYS A 88 9.21 6.00 1.98
C LYS A 88 9.92 6.94 2.90
N GLU A 89 10.36 8.08 2.39
CA GLU A 89 11.01 9.13 3.18
C GLU A 89 10.47 10.51 2.80
N TRP A 90 10.46 11.40 3.79
CA TRP A 90 10.09 12.80 3.57
C TRP A 90 11.26 13.55 2.96
N HIS A 91 11.10 14.01 1.71
CA HIS A 91 12.16 14.70 1.00
C HIS A 91 11.69 16.08 0.51
N CYS A 92 12.49 17.11 0.82
CA CYS A 92 12.27 18.49 0.41
C CYS A 92 13.24 18.86 -0.71
N ARG A 93 12.72 19.29 -1.86
CA ARG A 93 13.52 19.82 -2.99
C ARG A 93 13.24 21.29 -3.21
N ALA A 94 14.24 21.99 -3.76
CA ALA A 94 14.01 23.33 -4.30
C ALA A 94 13.08 23.24 -5.53
N PRO A 95 12.15 24.19 -5.70
CA PRO A 95 11.28 24.23 -6.87
C PRO A 95 12.15 24.36 -8.13
N GLY A 96 11.99 23.44 -9.09
CA GLY A 96 12.79 23.38 -10.34
C GLY A 96 13.38 22.00 -10.67
N PHE A 97 13.58 21.14 -9.67
CA PHE A 97 14.12 19.78 -9.86
C PHE A 97 13.03 18.71 -9.95
N GLN A 98 12.21 18.78 -11.00
CA GLN A 98 11.13 17.79 -11.21
C GLN A 98 11.51 16.64 -12.14
N ASN A 99 12.42 16.81 -13.11
CA ASN A 99 12.73 15.75 -14.07
C ASN A 99 14.23 15.48 -14.27
N SER A 100 14.56 14.18 -14.24
CA SER A 100 15.68 13.53 -14.92
C SER A 100 17.07 13.59 -14.29
N ALA A 101 17.72 12.42 -14.27
CA ALA A 101 19.14 12.18 -14.10
C ALA A 101 20.04 12.85 -15.17
N ALA A 102 19.55 13.89 -15.84
CA ALA A 102 20.16 14.56 -17.00
C ALA A 102 20.68 15.97 -16.68
N TYR A 103 20.74 16.39 -15.41
CA TYR A 103 21.11 17.76 -15.04
C TYR A 103 22.25 17.86 -14.03
N ASN A 104 23.14 16.86 -13.97
CA ASN A 104 24.34 16.91 -13.13
C ASN A 104 25.53 17.68 -13.73
N GLN A 105 25.38 18.33 -14.89
CA GLN A 105 26.52 18.93 -15.59
C GLN A 105 26.48 20.44 -15.83
N LYS A 106 25.43 21.16 -15.39
CA LYS A 106 25.27 22.59 -15.75
C LYS A 106 24.93 23.56 -14.61
N TYR A 107 25.07 23.16 -13.35
CA TYR A 107 24.66 24.01 -12.21
C TYR A 107 25.72 24.17 -11.11
N ASP A 108 27.00 24.10 -11.48
CA ASP A 108 28.11 24.36 -10.57
C ASP A 108 28.69 25.77 -10.71
N SER A 109 28.00 26.71 -11.39
CA SER A 109 28.59 28.04 -11.66
C SER A 109 27.72 29.26 -11.40
N ASP A 110 26.43 29.13 -11.07
CA ASP A 110 25.63 30.33 -10.78
C ASP A 110 24.48 30.01 -9.83
N HIS A 111 24.66 30.34 -8.55
CA HIS A 111 23.69 31.08 -7.73
C HIS A 111 24.03 30.97 -6.23
N THR A 112 25.07 31.68 -5.83
CA THR A 112 25.07 32.39 -4.55
C THR A 112 24.19 33.63 -4.71
N LYS A 113 23.03 33.65 -4.03
CA LYS A 113 22.37 34.81 -3.38
C LYS A 113 20.84 34.76 -3.45
N ASN A 114 20.24 34.86 -2.28
CA ASN A 114 18.93 35.44 -1.97
C ASN A 114 17.73 35.04 -2.84
N SER A 115 17.15 33.88 -2.50
CA SER A 115 15.71 33.70 -2.62
C SER A 115 15.28 32.75 -1.51
N SER A 116 14.32 33.17 -0.69
CA SER A 116 13.55 32.30 0.19
C SER A 116 12.67 31.38 -0.67
N SER A 117 13.30 30.54 -1.49
CA SER A 117 12.61 29.61 -2.38
C SER A 117 11.81 28.66 -1.50
N LYS A 118 10.48 28.72 -1.56
CA LYS A 118 9.58 27.78 -0.88
C LYS A 118 9.97 26.37 -1.29
N LYS A 119 10.66 25.65 -0.41
CA LYS A 119 11.02 24.25 -0.65
C LYS A 119 9.75 23.43 -0.73
N THR A 120 9.56 22.70 -1.82
CA THR A 120 8.44 21.78 -1.95
C THR A 120 8.86 20.47 -1.28
N CYS A 121 8.18 20.13 -0.19
CA CYS A 121 8.38 18.87 0.50
C CYS A 121 7.30 17.87 0.08
N SER A 122 7.72 16.68 -0.30
CA SER A 122 6.81 15.59 -0.64
C SER A 122 7.37 14.27 -0.15
N CYS A 123 6.47 13.35 0.20
CA CYS A 123 6.88 12.02 0.59
C CYS A 123 7.11 11.15 -0.64
N ARG A 124 8.31 10.59 -0.78
CA ARG A 124 8.72 9.81 -1.95
C ARG A 124 9.59 8.63 -1.51
N ILE A 125 9.84 7.70 -2.44
CA ILE A 125 10.76 6.58 -2.20
C ILE A 125 12.17 7.13 -2.00
N SER A 126 12.89 6.62 -0.99
CA SER A 126 14.25 7.04 -0.66
C SER A 126 15.17 7.01 -1.89
N PRO A 127 15.97 8.06 -2.13
CA PRO A 127 16.92 8.09 -3.24
C PRO A 127 18.15 7.20 -3.02
N ASP A 128 18.47 6.84 -1.77
CA ASP A 128 19.69 6.08 -1.40
C ASP A 128 19.59 4.57 -1.64
N ILE A 129 18.44 4.09 -2.13
CA ILE A 129 18.25 2.68 -2.49
C ILE A 129 18.94 2.41 -3.82
N SER A 130 19.71 1.32 -3.90
CA SER A 130 20.35 0.90 -5.16
C SER A 130 19.31 0.79 -6.28
N GLN A 131 19.66 1.29 -7.47
CA GLN A 131 18.72 1.43 -8.59
C GLN A 131 18.03 0.11 -8.95
N ARG A 132 18.78 -1.00 -8.90
CA ARG A 132 18.26 -2.36 -9.15
C ARG A 132 17.22 -2.79 -8.11
N THR A 133 17.45 -2.53 -6.82
CA THR A 133 16.49 -2.85 -5.75
C THR A 133 15.24 -1.98 -5.88
N LYS A 134 15.40 -0.71 -6.27
CA LYS A 134 14.29 0.22 -6.47
C LYS A 134 13.37 -0.22 -7.61
N GLU A 135 13.93 -0.64 -8.74
CA GLU A 135 13.16 -1.11 -9.91
C GLU A 135 12.41 -2.41 -9.60
N VAL A 136 13.08 -3.40 -9.02
CA VAL A 136 12.44 -4.66 -8.63
C VAL A 136 11.32 -4.39 -7.62
N PHE A 137 11.58 -3.57 -6.60
CA PHE A 137 10.59 -3.24 -5.59
C PHE A 137 9.39 -2.48 -6.15
N LEU A 138 9.62 -1.45 -6.97
CA LEU A 138 8.56 -0.69 -7.63
C LEU A 138 7.72 -1.59 -8.53
N PHE A 139 8.36 -2.43 -9.34
CA PHE A 139 7.66 -3.30 -10.28
C PHE A 139 6.84 -4.38 -9.55
N TRP A 140 7.46 -5.08 -8.60
CA TRP A 140 6.77 -6.15 -7.88
C TRP A 140 5.66 -5.61 -6.97
N HIS A 141 5.93 -4.56 -6.21
CA HIS A 141 5.00 -4.09 -5.20
C HIS A 141 3.92 -3.19 -5.79
N ASN A 142 4.28 -2.17 -6.58
CA ASN A 142 3.28 -1.23 -7.13
C ASN A 142 2.54 -1.78 -8.35
N TYR A 143 3.16 -2.61 -9.18
CA TYR A 143 2.49 -3.12 -10.37
C TYR A 143 1.89 -4.50 -10.13
N ILE A 144 2.71 -5.51 -9.85
CA ILE A 144 2.20 -6.89 -9.78
C ILE A 144 1.27 -7.06 -8.58
N PHE A 145 1.74 -6.72 -7.38
CA PHE A 145 0.99 -6.98 -6.17
C PHE A 145 -0.27 -6.12 -6.06
N HIS A 146 -0.15 -4.80 -6.25
CA HIS A 146 -1.31 -3.90 -6.19
C HIS A 146 -2.35 -4.26 -7.25
N LEU A 147 -1.95 -4.47 -8.52
CA LEU A 147 -2.90 -4.84 -9.57
C LEU A 147 -3.59 -6.18 -9.27
N LEU A 148 -2.83 -7.22 -8.92
CA LEU A 148 -3.41 -8.54 -8.68
C LEU A 148 -4.30 -8.56 -7.42
N CYS A 149 -3.80 -8.06 -6.29
CA CYS A 149 -4.46 -8.22 -5.00
C CYS A 149 -5.54 -7.17 -4.72
N TYR A 150 -5.50 -5.99 -5.34
CA TYR A 150 -6.53 -4.96 -5.17
C TYR A 150 -7.57 -4.96 -6.29
N THR A 151 -7.22 -5.39 -7.51
CA THR A 151 -8.12 -5.25 -8.65
C THR A 151 -8.52 -6.59 -9.26
N ILE A 152 -7.57 -7.35 -9.80
CA ILE A 152 -7.89 -8.54 -10.61
C ILE A 152 -8.56 -9.61 -9.76
N LEU A 153 -7.94 -9.98 -8.65
CA LEU A 153 -8.40 -11.12 -7.85
C LEU A 153 -9.73 -10.83 -7.14
N PRO A 154 -9.94 -9.65 -6.53
CA PRO A 154 -11.26 -9.23 -6.06
C PRO A 154 -12.32 -9.18 -7.17
N ALA A 155 -11.99 -8.61 -8.34
CA ALA A 155 -12.94 -8.53 -9.46
C ALA A 155 -13.34 -9.92 -9.98
N VAL A 156 -12.37 -10.81 -10.18
CA VAL A 156 -12.63 -12.19 -10.61
C VAL A 156 -13.50 -12.92 -9.59
N MET A 157 -13.22 -12.78 -8.29
CA MET A 157 -14.04 -13.39 -7.24
C MET A 157 -15.46 -12.83 -7.20
N LEU A 158 -15.63 -11.52 -7.38
CA LEU A 158 -16.95 -10.89 -7.45
C LEU A 158 -17.75 -11.35 -8.67
N ILE A 159 -17.13 -11.39 -9.85
CA ILE A 159 -17.77 -11.87 -11.07
C ILE A 159 -18.16 -13.34 -10.92
N ALA A 160 -17.22 -14.19 -10.48
CA ALA A 160 -17.48 -15.63 -10.31
C ALA A 160 -18.58 -15.92 -9.27
N SER A 161 -18.65 -15.11 -8.20
CA SER A 161 -19.65 -15.29 -7.13
C SER A 161 -21.05 -14.79 -7.51
N ASN A 162 -21.17 -13.86 -8.46
CA ASN A 162 -22.44 -13.26 -8.89
C ASN A 162 -22.96 -13.79 -10.24
N ALA A 163 -22.11 -14.43 -11.05
CA ALA A 163 -22.50 -14.96 -12.36
C ALA A 163 -23.05 -16.39 -12.31
N GLY A 164 -22.98 -17.07 -11.16
CA GLY A 164 -23.56 -18.39 -10.91
C GLY A 164 -24.83 -18.32 -10.08
#